data_AF-U6DMG5-F1
#
_entry.id   AF-U6DMG5-F1
#
_cell.length_a   1.000
_cell.length_b   1.000
_cell.length_c   1.000
_cell.angle_alpha   90.00
_cell.angle_beta   90.00
_cell.angle_gamma   90.00
#
_symmetry.space_group_name_H-M   'P 1'
#
loop_
_entity.id
_entity.type
_entity.pdbx_description
1 polymer ?
#
loop_
_entity_poly.entity_id
_entity_poly.type
_entity_poly.pdbx_seq_one_letter_code
_entity_poly.pdbx_strand_id
1 'polypeptide(L)'
;EWLTPLLLLLCLSVYPTSHEFSDFSSLPAMDLGRVDSFKDSTFSLIYTPVTNTTQQIMNKVALASFMKDAKVLGLSEEENIKELMSDNPDEVIQVIFTNTFSYHLKFLLGYRIPTKKEHRDHEAHCSETNENVSCEVSEYWTRGFVALQAAINAAIIETATNHSVMEELMSVTGKNMKIHPFVSQGGIEADFFIFFCIISFSSFTYYASLNVTRERKKMKGLMRMMGLRDSAFWLSWGLLYGVFIFIMALSLALIIKSVQFIILTGFTAIFTLFFLYGLSLIALTFLMSVLVKKSFLTGLVVFLLTVIWGSLGFTALYRQLPTSLEWILSFLSPFAFTLGMAQLLRFDYDLNSNTFPNPSDYSNLIIATNFMLAFDLLFYMALTIYFEKILPNEYGHGYPPFFFLKSSFWSRQQKADRVVLEGEIDSDPSSNDSFEPVSPEFH
;
A
#
# COMPACT_ATOMS: atom_id res chain seq x y z
N GLU A 1 0.53 12.66 -25.03
CA GLU A 1 1.27 12.75 -23.74
C GLU A 1 0.36 13.19 -22.60
N TRP A 2 -0.37 14.31 -22.72
CA TRP A 2 -1.18 14.87 -21.62
C TRP A 2 -2.62 14.36 -21.48
N LEU A 3 -3.23 13.79 -22.53
CA LEU A 3 -4.65 13.40 -22.52
C LEU A 3 -4.98 12.36 -21.43
N THR A 4 -4.23 11.27 -21.38
CA THR A 4 -4.41 10.18 -20.41
C THR A 4 -4.17 10.61 -18.95
N PRO A 5 -3.09 11.34 -18.61
CA PRO A 5 -2.91 11.84 -17.25
C PRO A 5 -3.96 12.89 -16.86
N LEU A 6 -4.42 13.75 -17.80
CA LEU A 6 -5.54 14.67 -17.53
C LEU A 6 -6.84 13.92 -17.26
N LEU A 7 -7.11 12.83 -17.98
CA LEU A 7 -8.27 11.97 -17.72
C LEU A 7 -8.17 11.30 -16.34
N LEU A 8 -6.98 10.83 -15.96
CA LEU A 8 -6.71 10.27 -14.64
C LEU A 8 -6.89 11.29 -13.52
N LEU A 9 -6.39 12.52 -13.71
CA LEU A 9 -6.62 13.64 -12.79
C LEU A 9 -8.12 13.98 -12.68
N LEU A 10 -8.85 13.97 -13.79
CA LEU A 10 -10.29 14.16 -13.80
C LEU A 10 -10.99 13.05 -13.00
N CYS A 11 -10.63 11.79 -13.24
CA CYS A 11 -11.17 10.65 -12.48
C CYS A 11 -10.87 10.76 -10.98
N LEU A 12 -9.65 11.17 -10.60
CA LEU A 12 -9.28 11.41 -9.19
C LEU A 12 -10.05 12.58 -8.57
N SER A 13 -10.37 13.61 -9.35
CA SER A 13 -11.16 14.76 -8.88
C SER A 13 -12.66 14.49 -8.77
N VAL A 14 -13.17 13.55 -9.59
CA VAL A 14 -14.58 13.12 -9.60
C VAL A 14 -14.80 11.94 -8.65
N TYR A 15 -13.73 11.30 -8.19
CA TYR A 15 -13.80 10.23 -7.21
C TYR A 15 -14.61 10.71 -5.99
N PRO A 16 -15.65 9.98 -5.59
CA PRO A 16 -16.62 10.49 -4.64
C PRO A 16 -15.93 10.84 -3.33
N THR A 17 -16.21 12.05 -2.85
CA THR A 17 -15.90 12.59 -1.52
C THR A 17 -16.66 11.81 -0.44
N SER A 18 -16.40 10.50 -0.36
CA SER A 18 -16.88 9.60 0.69
C SER A 18 -15.85 9.45 1.81
N HIS A 19 -14.86 10.35 1.88
CA HIS A 19 -14.12 10.58 3.10
C HIS A 19 -14.98 11.44 4.00
N GLU A 20 -15.85 10.76 4.75
CA GLU A 20 -16.57 11.40 5.83
C GLU A 20 -15.56 11.67 6.95
N PHE A 21 -15.15 12.94 7.06
CA PHE A 21 -14.45 13.44 8.23
C PHE A 21 -15.46 13.45 9.39
N SER A 22 -15.58 12.32 10.08
CA SER A 22 -16.39 12.21 11.27
C SER A 22 -15.56 12.67 12.46
N ASP A 23 -15.78 13.91 12.91
CA ASP A 23 -15.14 14.41 14.12
C ASP A 23 -15.76 13.78 15.38
N PHE A 24 -15.24 12.61 15.76
CA PHE A 24 -15.69 11.92 16.98
C PHE A 24 -15.24 12.62 18.28
N SER A 25 -14.45 13.71 18.22
CA SER A 25 -13.91 14.40 19.41
C SER A 25 -14.99 15.03 20.31
N SER A 26 -16.18 15.27 19.74
CA SER A 26 -17.30 15.93 20.40
C SER A 26 -18.32 14.96 21.01
N LEU A 27 -18.26 13.66 20.69
CA LEU A 27 -19.27 12.71 21.14
C LEU A 27 -19.09 12.36 22.62
N PRO A 28 -20.10 12.63 23.46
CA PRO A 28 -20.08 12.21 24.85
C PRO A 28 -20.11 10.68 24.93
N ALA A 29 -19.59 10.14 26.03
CA ALA A 29 -19.62 8.71 26.28
C ALA A 29 -21.06 8.17 26.14
N MET A 30 -21.26 7.25 25.20
CA MET A 30 -22.57 6.74 24.82
C MET A 30 -22.96 5.56 25.70
N ASP A 31 -24.15 5.62 26.29
CA ASP A 31 -24.70 4.53 27.07
C ASP A 31 -25.30 3.48 26.11
N LEU A 32 -24.78 2.25 26.19
CA LEU A 32 -25.28 1.10 25.44
C LEU A 32 -26.48 0.44 26.15
N GLY A 33 -26.85 0.95 27.33
CA GLY A 33 -27.93 0.42 28.13
C GLY A 33 -27.56 -0.88 28.83
N ARG A 34 -28.61 -1.57 29.29
CA ARG A 34 -28.51 -2.80 30.09
C ARG A 34 -28.18 -4.00 29.18
N VAL A 35 -27.43 -4.97 29.71
CA VAL A 35 -27.01 -6.18 28.95
C VAL A 35 -28.22 -6.96 28.39
N ASP A 36 -29.36 -6.94 29.08
CA ASP A 36 -30.59 -7.66 28.70
C ASP A 36 -31.50 -6.89 27.71
N SER A 37 -31.06 -5.73 27.22
CA SER A 37 -31.85 -4.89 26.30
C SER A 37 -32.02 -5.48 24.89
N PHE A 38 -31.23 -6.51 24.56
CA PHE A 38 -31.27 -7.21 23.28
C PHE A 38 -32.56 -8.01 23.11
N LYS A 39 -33.27 -7.77 22.01
CA LYS A 39 -34.51 -8.46 21.63
C LYS A 39 -34.35 -9.06 20.24
N ASP A 40 -33.72 -10.22 20.18
CA ASP A 40 -33.70 -11.02 18.96
C ASP A 40 -34.22 -12.41 19.27
N SER A 41 -35.31 -12.79 18.60
CA SER A 41 -36.00 -14.07 18.78
C SER A 41 -35.54 -15.14 17.79
N THR A 42 -34.58 -14.84 16.91
CA THR A 42 -34.27 -15.64 15.70
C THR A 42 -33.02 -16.51 15.81
N PHE A 43 -32.63 -16.93 17.03
CA PHE A 43 -31.45 -17.80 17.21
C PHE A 43 -31.73 -19.05 18.04
N SER A 44 -30.98 -20.11 17.71
CA SER A 44 -30.99 -21.38 18.41
C SER A 44 -29.64 -21.65 19.06
N LEU A 45 -29.65 -22.11 20.30
CA LEU A 45 -28.47 -22.38 21.10
C LEU A 45 -28.27 -23.90 21.21
N ILE A 46 -27.14 -24.38 20.73
CA ILE A 46 -26.74 -25.79 20.82
C ILE A 46 -25.61 -25.90 21.84
N TYR A 47 -25.63 -26.92 22.69
CA TYR A 47 -24.52 -27.19 23.61
C TYR A 47 -24.00 -28.63 23.51
N THR A 48 -22.69 -28.77 23.73
CA THR A 48 -21.91 -30.01 23.66
C THR A 48 -20.81 -30.00 24.74
N PRO A 49 -20.49 -31.10 25.43
CA PRO A 49 -21.22 -32.37 25.49
C PRO A 49 -22.49 -32.27 26.37
N VAL A 50 -23.43 -33.18 26.15
CA VAL A 50 -24.65 -33.30 26.96
C VAL A 50 -24.32 -34.11 28.22
N THR A 51 -24.10 -33.40 29.32
CA THR A 51 -23.87 -33.97 30.66
C THR A 51 -24.91 -33.42 31.62
N ASN A 52 -25.15 -34.09 32.75
CA ASN A 52 -26.12 -33.61 33.74
C ASN A 52 -25.79 -32.17 34.21
N THR A 53 -24.50 -31.87 34.38
CA THR A 53 -24.03 -30.53 34.75
C THR A 53 -24.23 -29.49 33.66
N THR A 54 -23.87 -29.80 32.40
CA THR A 54 -24.05 -28.84 31.29
C THR A 54 -25.53 -28.61 31.00
N GLN A 55 -26.37 -29.63 31.10
CA GLN A 55 -27.81 -29.50 30.96
C GLN A 55 -28.41 -28.62 32.07
N GLN A 56 -27.97 -28.77 33.33
CA GLN A 56 -28.38 -27.89 34.42
C GLN A 56 -28.01 -26.43 34.16
N ILE A 57 -26.78 -26.16 33.72
CA ILE A 57 -26.31 -24.82 33.36
C ILE A 57 -27.18 -24.23 32.24
N MET A 58 -27.38 -24.98 31.16
CA MET A 58 -28.13 -24.49 30.00
C MET A 58 -29.62 -24.29 30.27
N ASN A 59 -30.23 -25.09 31.14
CA ASN A 59 -31.60 -24.87 31.60
C ASN A 59 -31.73 -23.55 32.37
N LYS A 60 -30.71 -23.16 33.17
CA LYS A 60 -30.69 -21.85 33.84
C LYS A 60 -30.51 -20.71 32.84
N VAL A 61 -29.66 -20.89 31.83
CA VAL A 61 -29.49 -19.90 30.73
C VAL A 61 -30.80 -19.69 29.98
N ALA A 62 -31.59 -20.75 29.73
CA ALA A 62 -32.88 -20.64 29.07
C ALA A 62 -33.91 -19.79 29.83
N LEU A 63 -33.74 -19.59 31.15
CA LEU A 63 -34.60 -18.74 31.98
C LEU A 63 -34.24 -17.25 31.90
N ALA A 64 -33.14 -16.88 31.22
CA ALA A 64 -32.75 -15.50 31.02
C ALA A 64 -33.85 -14.69 30.31
N SER A 65 -33.97 -13.41 30.66
CA SER A 65 -35.01 -12.51 30.13
C SER A 65 -35.03 -12.39 28.60
N PHE A 66 -33.85 -12.43 27.96
CA PHE A 66 -33.69 -12.35 26.50
C PHE A 66 -33.85 -13.71 25.78
N MET A 67 -33.95 -14.83 26.51
CA MET A 67 -34.01 -16.19 25.95
C MET A 67 -35.44 -16.74 25.79
N LYS A 68 -36.49 -15.96 26.09
CA LYS A 68 -37.88 -16.43 26.15
C LYS A 68 -38.38 -17.15 24.89
N ASP A 69 -37.89 -16.74 23.72
CA ASP A 69 -38.30 -17.31 22.42
C ASP A 69 -37.19 -18.16 21.76
N ALA A 70 -36.00 -18.24 22.39
CA ALA A 70 -34.84 -18.93 21.84
C ALA A 70 -34.85 -20.43 22.19
N LYS A 71 -34.57 -21.28 21.21
CA LYS A 71 -34.52 -22.75 21.41
C LYS A 71 -33.16 -23.16 21.95
N VAL A 72 -33.14 -23.90 23.06
CA VAL A 72 -31.91 -24.49 23.63
C VAL A 72 -31.93 -26.01 23.44
N LEU A 73 -30.96 -26.54 22.70
CA LEU A 73 -30.88 -27.95 22.31
C LEU A 73 -29.54 -28.57 22.74
N GLY A 74 -29.59 -29.72 23.40
CA GLY A 74 -28.40 -30.52 23.68
C GLY A 74 -28.17 -31.54 22.57
N LEU A 75 -27.04 -31.47 21.88
CA LEU A 75 -26.68 -32.42 20.83
C LEU A 75 -25.34 -33.08 21.16
N SER A 76 -25.21 -34.37 20.88
CA SER A 76 -24.00 -35.15 21.20
C SER A 76 -23.10 -35.41 19.97
N GLU A 77 -23.63 -35.30 18.76
CA GLU A 77 -22.93 -35.66 17.51
C GLU A 77 -22.88 -34.48 16.54
N GLU A 78 -21.73 -34.28 15.88
CA GLU A 78 -21.53 -33.19 14.90
C GLU A 78 -22.40 -33.36 13.64
N GLU A 79 -22.80 -34.58 13.31
CA GLU A 79 -23.60 -34.91 12.12
C GLU A 79 -25.04 -34.36 12.26
N ASN A 80 -25.63 -34.49 13.45
CA ASN A 80 -26.94 -33.91 13.78
C ASN A 80 -26.93 -32.38 13.77
N ILE A 81 -25.77 -31.74 14.00
CA ILE A 81 -25.62 -30.27 13.91
C ILE A 81 -25.72 -29.83 12.45
N LYS A 82 -25.13 -30.58 11.52
CA LYS A 82 -25.20 -30.28 10.08
C LYS A 82 -26.61 -30.46 9.51
N GLU A 83 -27.32 -31.48 9.97
CA GLU A 83 -28.71 -31.73 9.58
C GLU A 83 -29.63 -30.61 10.08
N LEU A 84 -29.48 -30.19 11.35
CA LEU A 84 -30.26 -29.09 11.93
C LEU A 84 -30.01 -27.74 11.23
N MET A 85 -28.80 -27.52 10.70
CA MET A 85 -28.47 -26.35 9.89
C MET A 85 -29.13 -26.37 8.50
N SER A 86 -29.44 -27.55 7.95
CA SER A 86 -30.14 -27.66 6.67
C SER A 86 -31.63 -27.37 6.80
N ASP A 87 -32.20 -27.62 7.98
CA ASP A 87 -33.64 -27.50 8.24
C ASP A 87 -34.08 -26.13 8.78
N ASN A 88 -33.19 -25.37 9.44
CA ASN A 88 -33.51 -24.03 9.96
C ASN A 88 -32.56 -22.96 9.38
N PRO A 89 -33.08 -21.90 8.73
CA PRO A 89 -32.27 -20.78 8.25
C PRO A 89 -31.83 -19.80 9.36
N ASP A 90 -32.31 -20.00 10.58
CA ASP A 90 -32.05 -19.16 11.76
C ASP A 90 -30.63 -19.33 12.30
N GLU A 91 -30.11 -18.32 13.00
CA GLU A 91 -28.72 -18.34 13.47
C GLU A 91 -28.50 -19.38 14.58
N VAL A 92 -27.55 -20.29 14.35
CA VAL A 92 -27.18 -21.33 15.31
C VAL A 92 -25.89 -20.94 16.03
N ILE A 93 -25.95 -20.87 17.35
CA ILE A 93 -24.80 -20.63 18.23
C ILE A 93 -24.47 -21.93 18.96
N GLN A 94 -23.23 -22.40 18.82
CA GLN A 94 -22.76 -23.61 19.48
C GLN A 94 -21.90 -23.28 20.69
N VAL A 95 -22.25 -23.84 21.85
CA VAL A 95 -21.50 -23.79 23.12
C VAL A 95 -20.77 -25.12 23.31
N ILE A 96 -19.45 -25.10 23.23
CA ILE A 96 -18.59 -26.27 23.39
C ILE A 96 -17.93 -26.19 24.76
N PHE A 97 -18.42 -26.93 25.73
CA PHE A 97 -17.81 -27.04 27.04
C PHE A 97 -16.61 -27.97 26.99
N THR A 98 -15.43 -27.47 27.36
CA THR A 98 -14.23 -28.29 27.56
C THR A 98 -14.21 -28.86 28.97
N ASN A 99 -14.67 -28.06 29.94
CA ASN A 99 -14.81 -28.40 31.35
C ASN A 99 -16.09 -27.74 31.91
N THR A 100 -16.43 -27.99 33.17
CA THR A 100 -17.55 -27.32 33.87
C THR A 100 -17.42 -25.79 33.95
N PHE A 101 -16.20 -25.27 33.85
CA PHE A 101 -15.89 -23.83 33.97
C PHE A 101 -15.31 -23.20 32.70
N SER A 102 -15.11 -23.97 31.63
CA SER A 102 -14.48 -23.48 30.40
C SER A 102 -15.29 -23.92 29.20
N TYR A 103 -15.59 -22.96 28.33
CA TYR A 103 -16.39 -23.16 27.14
C TYR A 103 -15.88 -22.31 25.97
N HIS A 104 -16.15 -22.78 24.77
CA HIS A 104 -15.93 -22.06 23.52
C HIS A 104 -17.28 -21.77 22.85
N LEU A 105 -17.46 -20.54 22.40
CA LEU A 105 -18.62 -20.15 21.61
C LEU A 105 -18.23 -20.17 20.13
N LYS A 106 -19.00 -20.87 19.32
CA LYS A 106 -18.84 -20.93 17.87
C LYS A 106 -20.11 -20.41 17.20
N PHE A 107 -19.96 -19.35 16.43
CA PHE A 107 -21.02 -18.71 15.66
C PHE A 107 -20.93 -19.24 14.22
N LEU A 108 -21.96 -19.94 13.76
CA LEU A 108 -21.88 -20.70 12.51
C LEU A 108 -22.16 -19.84 11.27
N LEU A 109 -23.04 -18.85 11.38
CA LEU A 109 -23.36 -17.90 10.29
C LEU A 109 -22.54 -16.61 10.35
N GLY A 110 -21.86 -16.34 11.47
CA GLY A 110 -20.88 -15.25 11.58
C GLY A 110 -21.46 -13.83 11.54
N TYR A 111 -22.79 -13.65 11.56
CA TYR A 111 -23.39 -12.33 11.55
C TYR A 111 -23.26 -11.62 12.90
N ARG A 112 -23.24 -12.33 14.04
CA ARG A 112 -23.17 -11.68 15.38
C ARG A 112 -21.80 -11.22 15.83
N ILE A 113 -20.74 -11.63 15.13
CA ILE A 113 -19.37 -11.23 15.44
C ILE A 113 -18.91 -10.28 14.35
N PRO A 114 -18.42 -9.08 14.69
CA PRO A 114 -17.82 -8.19 13.70
C PRO A 114 -16.66 -8.92 13.01
N THR A 115 -16.69 -8.92 11.66
CA THR A 115 -15.66 -9.57 10.84
C THR A 115 -14.37 -8.76 10.78
N LYS A 116 -14.43 -7.48 11.13
CA LYS A 116 -13.32 -6.54 11.01
C LYS A 116 -12.49 -6.51 12.28
N LYS A 117 -11.17 -6.39 12.11
CA LYS A 117 -10.23 -6.31 13.24
C LYS A 117 -9.76 -4.89 13.45
N GLU A 118 -9.82 -4.46 14.71
CA GLU A 118 -9.26 -3.18 15.14
C GLU A 118 -7.79 -3.06 14.69
N HIS A 119 -7.47 -1.97 13.97
CA HIS A 119 -6.11 -1.61 13.49
C HIS A 119 -5.44 -2.48 12.40
N ARG A 120 -6.16 -3.41 11.75
CA ARG A 120 -5.58 -4.18 10.63
C ARG A 120 -5.98 -3.67 9.24
N ASP A 121 -7.20 -3.17 9.10
CA ASP A 121 -7.80 -2.99 7.78
C ASP A 121 -7.90 -1.51 7.36
N HIS A 122 -7.33 -0.58 8.15
CA HIS A 122 -7.46 0.89 7.96
C HIS A 122 -8.91 1.37 7.83
N GLU A 123 -9.88 0.52 8.17
CA GLU A 123 -11.29 0.85 8.13
C GLU A 123 -11.73 1.53 9.43
N ALA A 124 -12.71 2.42 9.29
CA ALA A 124 -13.36 3.06 10.41
C ALA A 124 -14.05 2.03 11.31
N HIS A 125 -13.65 1.96 12.58
CA HIS A 125 -14.28 1.07 13.57
C HIS A 125 -15.61 1.62 14.10
N CYS A 126 -15.93 2.88 13.80
CA CYS A 126 -17.19 3.50 14.10
C CYS A 126 -17.65 4.35 12.92
N SER A 127 -18.95 4.31 12.65
CA SER A 127 -19.62 5.13 11.64
C SER A 127 -20.73 5.94 12.30
N GLU A 128 -20.95 7.15 11.79
CA GLU A 128 -22.11 7.96 12.17
C GLU A 128 -23.19 7.75 11.11
N THR A 129 -24.35 7.21 11.50
CA THR A 129 -25.52 7.11 10.62
C THR A 129 -26.70 7.76 11.32
N ASN A 130 -27.21 8.86 10.76
CA ASN A 130 -28.40 9.57 11.25
C ASN A 130 -28.35 9.87 12.77
N GLU A 131 -27.29 10.56 13.22
CA GLU A 131 -27.06 10.98 14.62
C GLU A 131 -26.77 9.85 15.63
N ASN A 132 -26.79 8.58 15.20
CA ASN A 132 -26.35 7.44 16.01
C ASN A 132 -24.99 6.94 15.55
N VAL A 133 -24.06 6.87 16.50
CA VAL A 133 -22.72 6.33 16.28
C VAL A 133 -22.76 4.82 16.52
N SER A 134 -22.59 4.05 15.46
CA SER A 134 -22.44 2.60 15.55
C SER A 134 -20.96 2.24 15.48
N CYS A 135 -20.44 1.67 16.56
CA CYS A 135 -19.10 1.10 16.57
C CYS A 135 -19.16 -0.42 16.36
N GLU A 136 -18.22 -0.99 15.62
CA GLU A 136 -18.12 -2.44 15.44
C GLU A 136 -17.95 -3.16 16.79
N VAL A 137 -17.23 -2.56 17.73
CA VAL A 137 -17.11 -3.09 19.11
C VAL A 137 -18.47 -3.12 19.83
N SER A 138 -19.34 -2.15 19.55
CA SER A 138 -20.68 -2.12 20.13
C SER A 138 -21.59 -3.23 19.59
N GLU A 139 -21.24 -3.86 18.46
CA GLU A 139 -21.99 -5.00 17.94
C GLU A 139 -21.94 -6.21 18.88
N TYR A 140 -20.84 -6.43 19.62
CA TYR A 140 -20.82 -7.48 20.64
C TYR A 140 -21.86 -7.26 21.74
N TRP A 141 -22.18 -6.00 22.04
CA TRP A 141 -23.20 -5.62 23.00
C TRP A 141 -24.60 -5.71 22.38
N THR A 142 -24.81 -5.06 21.23
CA THR A 142 -26.13 -4.93 20.59
C THR A 142 -26.60 -6.21 19.91
N ARG A 143 -25.71 -7.09 19.47
CA ARG A 143 -26.05 -8.40 18.87
C ARG A 143 -26.10 -9.55 19.89
N GLY A 144 -25.98 -9.25 21.18
CA GLY A 144 -26.24 -10.21 22.27
C GLY A 144 -25.09 -11.18 22.59
N PHE A 145 -23.89 -11.00 22.04
CA PHE A 145 -22.72 -11.82 22.39
C PHE A 145 -22.38 -11.69 23.89
N VAL A 146 -22.28 -10.45 24.38
CA VAL A 146 -21.98 -10.18 25.80
C VAL A 146 -23.10 -10.68 26.71
N ALA A 147 -24.36 -10.55 26.28
CA ALA A 147 -25.51 -11.04 27.02
C ALA A 147 -25.49 -12.57 27.18
N LEU A 148 -25.19 -13.31 26.11
CA LEU A 148 -25.03 -14.76 26.17
C LEU A 148 -23.85 -15.17 27.06
N GLN A 149 -22.72 -14.48 26.94
CA GLN A 149 -21.55 -14.73 27.77
C GLN A 149 -21.83 -14.48 29.26
N ALA A 150 -22.52 -13.38 29.58
CA ALA A 150 -22.93 -13.06 30.94
C ALA A 150 -23.92 -14.09 31.51
N ALA A 151 -24.89 -14.54 30.71
CA ALA A 151 -25.87 -15.54 31.12
C ALA A 151 -25.23 -16.90 31.43
N ILE A 152 -24.32 -17.37 30.56
CA ILE A 152 -23.59 -18.63 30.78
C ILE A 152 -22.73 -18.53 32.03
N ASN A 153 -21.99 -17.43 32.20
CA ASN A 153 -21.16 -17.22 33.39
C ASN A 153 -22.01 -17.14 34.67
N ALA A 154 -23.14 -16.44 34.65
CA ALA A 154 -24.06 -16.39 35.78
C ALA A 154 -24.59 -17.79 36.13
N ALA A 155 -24.96 -18.60 35.14
CA ALA A 155 -25.44 -19.96 35.36
C ALA A 155 -24.34 -20.89 35.91
N ILE A 156 -23.09 -20.75 35.45
CA ILE A 156 -21.93 -21.48 35.99
C ILE A 156 -21.69 -21.09 37.45
N ILE A 157 -21.66 -19.78 37.74
CA ILE A 157 -21.45 -19.26 39.11
C ILE A 157 -22.54 -19.79 40.03
N GLU A 158 -23.81 -19.68 39.63
CA GLU A 158 -24.94 -20.14 40.43
C GLU A 158 -24.90 -21.65 40.69
N THR A 159 -24.44 -22.43 39.71
CA THR A 159 -24.30 -23.89 39.88
C THR A 159 -23.14 -24.26 40.80
N ALA A 160 -22.10 -23.44 40.87
CA ALA A 160 -20.93 -23.66 41.72
C ALA A 160 -21.11 -23.14 43.15
N THR A 161 -21.77 -21.99 43.32
CA THR A 161 -21.90 -21.29 44.62
C THR A 161 -23.29 -21.41 45.25
N ASN A 162 -24.27 -21.99 44.54
CA ASN A 162 -25.70 -22.00 44.93
C ASN A 162 -26.28 -20.60 45.19
N HIS A 163 -25.65 -19.54 44.68
CA HIS A 163 -26.11 -18.17 44.79
C HIS A 163 -26.49 -17.63 43.40
N SER A 164 -27.73 -17.17 43.24
CA SER A 164 -28.22 -16.65 41.96
C SER A 164 -27.62 -15.28 41.68
N VAL A 165 -26.81 -15.17 40.63
CA VAL A 165 -26.19 -13.90 40.18
C VAL A 165 -26.74 -13.45 38.82
N MET A 166 -27.78 -14.14 38.31
CA MET A 166 -28.34 -13.87 36.98
C MET A 166 -28.87 -12.43 36.87
N GLU A 167 -29.70 -11.98 37.81
CA GLU A 167 -30.26 -10.62 37.75
C GLU A 167 -29.17 -9.54 37.84
N GLU A 168 -28.17 -9.74 38.70
CA GLU A 168 -27.05 -8.81 38.89
C GLU A 168 -26.21 -8.68 37.62
N LEU A 169 -25.79 -9.79 37.00
CA LEU A 169 -25.00 -9.75 35.77
C LEU A 169 -25.79 -9.19 34.58
N MET A 170 -27.08 -9.50 34.49
CA MET A 170 -27.94 -8.93 33.45
C MET A 170 -28.19 -7.44 33.66
N SER A 171 -28.03 -6.95 34.90
CA SER A 171 -28.23 -5.54 35.24
C SER A 171 -27.09 -4.61 34.90
N VAL A 172 -25.94 -5.18 34.53
CA VAL A 172 -24.75 -4.41 34.15
C VAL A 172 -25.10 -3.54 32.94
N THR A 173 -24.60 -2.30 32.96
CA THR A 173 -24.72 -1.37 31.85
C THR A 173 -23.38 -1.18 31.16
N GLY A 174 -23.43 -1.10 29.83
CA GLY A 174 -22.26 -0.90 28.99
C GLY A 174 -22.17 0.56 28.60
N LYS A 175 -20.96 1.13 28.62
CA LYS A 175 -20.74 2.49 28.14
C LYS A 175 -19.54 2.52 27.22
N ASN A 176 -19.73 3.08 26.03
CA ASN A 176 -18.61 3.41 25.17
C ASN A 176 -17.89 4.62 25.77
N MET A 177 -16.61 4.45 26.08
CA MET A 177 -15.77 5.56 26.50
C MET A 177 -15.61 6.56 25.36
N LYS A 178 -15.17 7.79 25.70
CA LYS A 178 -14.93 8.83 24.72
C LYS A 178 -13.93 8.34 23.68
N ILE A 179 -14.31 8.41 22.41
CA ILE A 179 -13.46 8.06 21.27
C ILE A 179 -12.71 9.32 20.85
N HIS A 180 -11.42 9.17 20.57
CA HIS A 180 -10.61 10.25 20.01
C HIS A 180 -10.98 10.46 18.54
N PRO A 181 -10.87 11.69 18.00
CA PRO A 181 -11.13 11.90 16.58
C PRO A 181 -10.19 11.01 15.76
N PHE A 182 -10.74 10.33 14.77
CA PHE A 182 -10.00 9.55 13.80
C PHE A 182 -10.62 9.81 12.43
N VAL A 183 -9.80 9.80 11.38
CA VAL A 183 -10.30 9.95 10.01
C VAL A 183 -10.79 8.60 9.54
N SER A 184 -12.09 8.52 9.23
CA SER A 184 -12.70 7.33 8.66
C SER A 184 -12.17 7.14 7.23
N GLN A 185 -11.52 6.00 6.99
CA GLN A 185 -11.01 5.66 5.67
C GLN A 185 -11.77 4.44 5.14
N GLY A 186 -12.46 4.60 4.01
CA GLY A 186 -13.10 3.48 3.32
C GLY A 186 -12.00 2.62 2.69
N GLY A 187 -11.69 1.47 3.28
CA GLY A 187 -10.52 0.64 2.93
C GLY A 187 -10.39 0.37 1.43
N ILE A 188 -11.45 -0.16 0.80
CA ILE A 188 -11.46 -0.46 -0.64
C ILE A 188 -11.35 0.80 -1.50
N GLU A 189 -12.05 1.87 -1.12
CA GLU A 189 -12.06 3.13 -1.87
C GLU A 189 -10.70 3.83 -1.81
N ALA A 190 -10.05 3.80 -0.65
CA ALA A 190 -8.70 4.29 -0.47
C ALA A 190 -7.69 3.46 -1.27
N ASP A 191 -7.85 2.14 -1.32
CA ASP A 191 -6.98 1.27 -2.12
C ASP A 191 -7.07 1.62 -3.61
N PHE A 192 -8.28 1.86 -4.13
CA PHE A 192 -8.47 2.33 -5.51
C PHE A 192 -7.83 3.70 -5.74
N PHE A 193 -7.97 4.63 -4.81
CA PHE A 193 -7.33 5.95 -4.90
C PHE A 193 -5.80 5.84 -4.97
N ILE A 194 -5.18 5.06 -4.08
CA ILE A 194 -3.73 4.80 -4.09
C ILE A 194 -3.33 4.15 -5.42
N PHE A 195 -4.11 3.19 -5.93
CA PHE A 195 -3.85 2.53 -7.21
C PHE A 195 -3.85 3.52 -8.39
N PHE A 196 -4.80 4.45 -8.43
CA PHE A 196 -4.80 5.53 -9.41
C PHE A 196 -3.59 6.46 -9.26
N CYS A 197 -3.16 6.76 -8.02
CA CYS A 197 -1.92 7.50 -7.78
C CYS A 197 -0.68 6.77 -8.33
N ILE A 198 -0.57 5.46 -8.16
CA ILE A 198 0.53 4.64 -8.70
C ILE A 198 0.58 4.75 -10.23
N ILE A 199 -0.58 4.65 -10.89
CA ILE A 199 -0.71 4.63 -12.35
C ILE A 199 -0.62 6.04 -12.97
N SER A 200 -0.81 7.11 -12.20
CA SER A 200 -0.85 8.50 -12.70
C SER A 200 0.36 8.89 -13.58
N PHE A 201 1.56 8.40 -13.26
CA PHE A 201 2.79 8.66 -14.03
C PHE A 201 3.08 7.64 -15.15
N SER A 202 2.28 6.57 -15.27
CA SER A 202 2.47 5.51 -16.27
C SER A 202 2.44 6.01 -17.71
N SER A 203 1.63 7.03 -17.98
CA SER A 203 1.54 7.63 -19.32
C SER A 203 2.83 8.34 -19.70
N PHE A 204 3.39 9.14 -18.79
CA PHE A 204 4.65 9.84 -19.04
C PHE A 204 5.82 8.87 -19.17
N THR A 205 5.87 7.84 -18.33
CA THR A 205 6.91 6.80 -18.42
C THR A 205 6.83 6.01 -19.73
N TYR A 206 5.61 5.71 -20.21
CA TYR A 206 5.41 5.07 -21.51
C TYR A 206 5.90 5.95 -22.66
N TYR A 207 5.48 7.22 -22.75
CA TYR A 207 5.93 8.13 -23.80
C TYR A 207 7.44 8.40 -23.73
N ALA A 208 7.99 8.59 -22.52
CA ALA A 208 9.43 8.74 -22.31
C ALA A 208 10.20 7.52 -22.79
N SER A 209 9.75 6.31 -22.46
CA SER A 209 10.40 5.08 -22.91
C SER A 209 10.41 4.94 -24.44
N LEU A 210 9.32 5.34 -25.11
CA LEU A 210 9.20 5.30 -26.57
C LEU A 210 10.16 6.29 -27.24
N ASN A 211 10.13 7.56 -26.79
CA ASN A 211 10.90 8.65 -27.38
C ASN A 211 12.40 8.43 -27.14
N VAL A 212 12.79 8.16 -25.89
CA VAL A 212 14.20 7.95 -25.51
C VAL A 212 14.79 6.74 -26.23
N THR A 213 14.08 5.60 -26.27
CA THR A 213 14.61 4.41 -26.96
C THR A 213 14.72 4.62 -28.47
N ARG A 214 13.76 5.33 -29.08
CA ARG A 214 13.76 5.62 -30.53
C ARG A 214 14.88 6.58 -30.91
N GLU A 215 15.05 7.65 -30.16
CA GLU A 215 16.11 8.63 -30.42
C GLU A 215 17.49 8.12 -30.06
N ARG A 216 17.62 7.32 -28.99
CA ARG A 216 18.89 6.67 -28.64
C ARG A 216 19.44 5.87 -29.82
N LYS A 217 18.58 5.19 -30.58
CA LYS A 217 19.00 4.44 -31.77
C LYS A 217 19.36 5.32 -32.96
N LYS A 218 18.57 6.37 -33.21
CA LYS A 218 18.70 7.18 -34.43
C LYS A 218 19.69 8.33 -34.32
N MET A 219 19.69 9.02 -33.19
CA MET A 219 20.30 10.35 -33.04
C MET A 219 21.53 10.32 -32.14
N LYS A 220 21.66 9.34 -31.23
CA LYS A 220 22.79 9.32 -30.29
C LYS A 220 24.14 9.13 -30.98
N GLY A 221 24.20 8.30 -32.03
CA GLY A 221 25.41 8.15 -32.85
C GLY A 221 25.79 9.47 -33.54
N LEU A 222 24.80 10.19 -34.06
CA LEU A 222 25.00 11.50 -34.68
C LEU A 222 25.49 12.55 -33.66
N MET A 223 24.88 12.62 -32.49
CA MET A 223 25.29 13.55 -31.42
C MET A 223 26.73 13.29 -30.96
N ARG A 224 27.14 12.02 -30.88
CA ARG A 224 28.51 11.66 -30.54
C ARG A 224 29.49 12.07 -31.63
N MET A 225 29.12 11.93 -32.90
CA MET A 225 29.92 12.40 -34.04
C MET A 225 30.08 13.94 -34.04
N MET A 226 29.07 14.67 -33.55
CA MET A 226 29.12 16.13 -33.36
C MET A 226 29.89 16.56 -32.10
N GLY A 227 30.46 15.63 -31.33
CA GLY A 227 31.30 15.92 -30.16
C GLY A 227 30.52 16.15 -28.85
N LEU A 228 29.23 15.84 -28.79
CA LEU A 228 28.45 15.95 -27.55
C LEU A 228 28.79 14.82 -26.57
N ARG A 229 28.81 15.15 -25.27
CA ARG A 229 28.97 14.16 -24.19
C ARG A 229 27.69 13.34 -24.01
N ASP A 230 27.82 12.03 -23.80
CA ASP A 230 26.68 11.12 -23.57
C ASP A 230 25.81 11.53 -22.36
N SER A 231 26.39 12.21 -21.36
CA SER A 231 25.66 12.75 -20.21
C SER A 231 24.66 13.85 -20.59
N ALA A 232 24.95 14.64 -21.63
CA ALA A 232 24.08 15.73 -22.07
C ALA A 232 22.76 15.20 -22.64
N PHE A 233 22.79 14.04 -23.30
CA PHE A 233 21.58 13.37 -23.80
C PHE A 233 20.61 13.03 -22.68
N TRP A 234 21.09 12.36 -21.62
CA TRP A 234 20.25 11.98 -20.49
C TRP A 234 19.78 13.17 -19.68
N LEU A 235 20.63 14.18 -19.51
CA LEU A 235 20.27 15.38 -18.76
C LEU A 235 19.20 16.20 -19.50
N SER A 236 19.30 16.33 -20.83
CA SER A 236 18.28 17.00 -21.65
C SER A 236 16.92 16.31 -21.56
N TRP A 237 16.89 14.99 -21.75
CA TRP A 237 15.65 14.21 -21.66
C TRP A 237 15.09 14.17 -20.23
N GLY A 238 15.98 14.04 -19.23
CA GLY A 238 15.61 14.07 -17.82
C GLY A 238 15.03 15.41 -17.39
N LEU A 239 15.58 16.53 -17.87
CA LEU A 239 15.08 17.87 -17.55
C LEU A 239 13.73 18.15 -18.22
N LEU A 240 13.56 17.77 -19.50
CA LEU A 240 12.29 17.92 -20.21
C LEU A 240 11.15 17.19 -19.48
N TYR A 241 11.34 15.90 -19.21
CA TYR A 241 10.32 15.11 -18.53
C TYR A 241 10.22 15.43 -17.02
N GLY A 242 11.29 15.96 -16.40
CA GLY A 242 11.28 16.47 -15.04
C GLY A 242 10.34 17.67 -14.88
N VAL A 243 10.28 18.57 -15.87
CA VAL A 243 9.29 19.67 -15.88
C VAL A 243 7.87 19.13 -16.00
N PHE A 244 7.64 18.10 -16.83
CA PHE A 244 6.32 17.49 -16.95
C PHE A 244 5.87 16.83 -15.64
N ILE A 245 6.76 16.12 -14.95
CA ILE A 245 6.47 15.57 -13.61
C ILE A 245 6.19 16.68 -12.62
N PHE A 246 6.97 17.77 -12.62
CA PHE A 246 6.75 18.85 -11.68
C PHE A 246 5.32 19.40 -11.76
N ILE A 247 4.82 19.65 -12.97
CA ILE A 247 3.45 20.10 -13.20
C ILE A 247 2.43 19.06 -12.72
N MET A 248 2.67 17.78 -13.02
CA MET A 248 1.77 16.70 -12.62
C MET A 248 1.74 16.45 -11.12
N ALA A 249 2.90 16.42 -10.47
CA ALA A 249 3.02 16.27 -9.02
C ALA A 249 2.34 17.44 -8.29
N LEU A 250 2.47 18.66 -8.82
CA LEU A 250 1.76 19.82 -8.30
C LEU A 250 0.23 19.63 -8.42
N SER A 251 -0.27 19.20 -9.58
CA SER A 251 -1.70 18.94 -9.77
C SER A 251 -2.23 17.83 -8.88
N LEU A 252 -1.48 16.73 -8.70
CA LEU A 252 -1.87 15.62 -7.81
C LEU A 252 -1.91 16.05 -6.35
N ALA A 253 -0.90 16.80 -5.90
CA ALA A 253 -0.87 17.32 -4.53
C ALA A 253 -2.04 18.29 -4.26
N LEU A 254 -2.41 19.11 -5.24
CA LEU A 254 -3.58 19.99 -5.16
C LEU A 254 -4.88 19.19 -5.08
N ILE A 255 -5.06 18.17 -5.93
CA ILE A 255 -6.26 17.32 -5.91
C ILE A 255 -6.40 16.60 -4.57
N ILE A 256 -5.32 16.01 -4.05
CA ILE A 256 -5.33 15.31 -2.75
C ILE A 256 -5.76 16.25 -1.62
N LYS A 257 -5.28 17.50 -1.65
CA LYS A 257 -5.69 18.51 -0.66
C LYS A 257 -7.12 19.00 -0.86
N SER A 258 -7.57 19.18 -2.10
CA SER A 258 -8.94 19.62 -2.41
C SER A 258 -9.98 18.56 -2.06
N VAL A 259 -9.68 17.28 -2.30
CA VAL A 259 -10.54 16.13 -1.96
C VAL A 259 -10.48 15.79 -0.47
N GLN A 260 -9.62 16.47 0.31
CA GLN A 260 -9.41 16.20 1.74
C GLN A 260 -9.02 14.75 2.03
N PHE A 261 -8.35 14.08 1.09
CA PHE A 261 -7.90 12.70 1.25
C PHE A 261 -6.83 12.56 2.35
N ILE A 262 -5.97 13.58 2.48
CA ILE A 262 -4.99 13.71 3.58
C ILE A 262 -5.10 15.12 4.14
N ILE A 263 -5.61 15.25 5.37
CA ILE A 263 -6.00 16.54 5.94
C ILE A 263 -4.83 17.16 6.70
N LEU A 264 -4.20 16.41 7.60
CA LEU A 264 -3.22 16.91 8.57
C LEU A 264 -1.86 17.18 7.94
N THR A 265 -1.43 16.33 7.00
CA THR A 265 -0.07 16.42 6.48
C THR A 265 0.13 17.67 5.61
N GLY A 266 1.22 18.41 5.81
CA GLY A 266 1.53 19.61 5.02
C GLY A 266 1.61 19.32 3.52
N PHE A 267 1.10 20.25 2.70
CA PHE A 267 1.13 20.19 1.23
C PHE A 267 2.52 19.88 0.67
N THR A 268 3.57 20.46 1.26
CA THR A 268 4.96 20.26 0.85
C THR A 268 5.40 18.80 0.93
N ALA A 269 5.03 18.07 1.99
CA ALA A 269 5.44 16.68 2.16
C ALA A 269 4.77 15.77 1.12
N ILE A 270 3.48 16.00 0.85
CA ILE A 270 2.72 15.32 -0.21
C ILE A 270 3.39 15.59 -1.56
N PHE A 271 3.61 16.87 -1.89
CA PHE A 271 4.25 17.26 -3.14
C PHE A 271 5.64 16.63 -3.32
N THR A 272 6.49 16.62 -2.29
CA THR A 272 7.82 16.03 -2.34
C THR A 272 7.77 14.53 -2.64
N LEU A 273 6.83 13.79 -2.03
CA LEU A 273 6.66 12.35 -2.26
C LEU A 273 6.32 12.06 -3.73
N PHE A 274 5.31 12.76 -4.28
CA PHE A 274 4.91 12.59 -5.69
C PHE A 274 6.00 13.01 -6.67
N PHE A 275 6.72 14.10 -6.37
CA PHE A 275 7.79 14.60 -7.22
C PHE A 275 8.98 13.63 -7.28
N LEU A 276 9.44 13.12 -6.13
CA LEU A 276 10.53 12.15 -6.07
C LEU A 276 10.14 10.82 -6.72
N TYR A 277 8.91 10.36 -6.52
CA TYR A 277 8.38 9.16 -7.19
C TYR A 277 8.42 9.32 -8.72
N GLY A 278 7.88 10.42 -9.25
CA GLY A 278 7.91 10.67 -10.70
C GLY A 278 9.34 10.70 -11.25
N LEU A 279 10.27 11.38 -10.57
CA LEU A 279 11.66 11.46 -11.02
C LEU A 279 12.33 10.07 -11.03
N SER A 280 12.11 9.27 -9.98
CA SER A 280 12.63 7.91 -9.88
C SER A 280 12.06 7.00 -10.97
N LEU A 281 10.78 7.14 -11.32
CA LEU A 281 10.17 6.44 -12.45
C LEU A 281 10.80 6.78 -13.80
N ILE A 282 11.18 8.04 -14.04
CA ILE A 282 11.93 8.39 -15.26
C ILE A 282 13.29 7.69 -15.25
N ALA A 283 14.01 7.74 -14.14
CA ALA A 283 15.30 7.06 -14.05
C ALA A 283 15.18 5.55 -14.30
N LEU A 284 14.09 4.93 -13.82
CA LEU A 284 13.75 3.54 -14.14
C LEU A 284 13.48 3.35 -15.64
N THR A 285 12.76 4.28 -16.30
CA THR A 285 12.56 4.22 -17.76
C THR A 285 13.86 4.32 -18.53
N PHE A 286 14.78 5.17 -18.09
CA PHE A 286 16.09 5.32 -18.70
C PHE A 286 16.91 4.05 -18.57
N LEU A 287 16.94 3.45 -17.38
CA LEU A 287 17.57 2.16 -17.14
C LEU A 287 17.02 1.07 -18.07
N MET A 288 15.69 0.93 -18.14
CA MET A 288 15.06 -0.07 -19.00
C MET A 288 15.28 0.22 -20.49
N SER A 289 15.37 1.49 -20.91
CA SER A 289 15.67 1.87 -22.29
C SER A 289 17.08 1.47 -22.75
N VAL A 290 18.02 1.33 -21.82
CA VAL A 290 19.37 0.81 -22.10
C VAL A 290 19.37 -0.71 -22.20
N LEU A 291 18.61 -1.40 -21.34
CA LEU A 291 18.56 -2.87 -21.28
C LEU A 291 17.75 -3.47 -22.44
N VAL A 292 16.67 -2.80 -22.86
CA VAL A 292 15.72 -3.34 -23.84
C VAL A 292 15.92 -2.69 -25.21
N LYS A 293 16.16 -3.53 -26.23
CA LYS A 293 16.40 -3.05 -27.60
C LYS A 293 15.14 -2.52 -28.29
N LYS A 294 13.93 -2.98 -27.96
CA LYS A 294 12.69 -2.57 -28.65
C LYS A 294 11.95 -1.52 -27.82
N SER A 295 11.69 -0.33 -28.39
CA SER A 295 11.05 0.79 -27.68
C SER A 295 9.67 0.46 -27.12
N PHE A 296 8.84 -0.25 -27.88
CA PHE A 296 7.52 -0.69 -27.41
C PHE A 296 7.62 -1.65 -26.22
N LEU A 297 8.58 -2.58 -26.26
CA LEU A 297 8.79 -3.55 -25.19
C LEU A 297 9.30 -2.84 -23.92
N THR A 298 10.16 -1.82 -24.06
CA THR A 298 10.63 -1.02 -22.94
C THR A 298 9.46 -0.40 -22.17
N GLY A 299 8.54 0.27 -22.86
CA GLY A 299 7.38 0.90 -22.22
C GLY A 299 6.45 -0.09 -21.54
N LEU A 300 6.20 -1.23 -22.19
CA LEU A 300 5.37 -2.29 -21.63
C LEU A 300 6.00 -2.92 -20.37
N VAL A 301 7.31 -3.17 -20.39
CA VAL A 301 8.01 -3.74 -19.23
C VAL A 301 8.03 -2.76 -18.06
N VAL A 302 8.28 -1.48 -18.32
CA VAL A 302 8.21 -0.44 -17.27
C VAL A 302 6.81 -0.37 -16.68
N PHE A 303 5.77 -0.36 -17.52
CA PHE A 303 4.38 -0.37 -17.07
C PHE A 303 4.07 -1.57 -16.18
N LEU A 304 4.43 -2.79 -16.61
CA LEU A 304 4.22 -4.00 -15.80
C LEU A 304 5.00 -3.95 -14.48
N LEU A 305 6.25 -3.48 -14.48
CA LEU A 305 7.03 -3.30 -13.25
C LEU A 305 6.36 -2.31 -12.31
N THR A 306 5.83 -1.20 -12.82
CA THR A 306 5.11 -0.22 -11.98
C THR A 306 3.86 -0.80 -11.34
N VAL A 307 3.06 -1.56 -12.10
CA VAL A 307 1.82 -2.15 -11.60
C VAL A 307 2.10 -3.28 -10.61
N ILE A 308 3.02 -4.21 -10.93
CA ILE A 308 3.31 -5.38 -10.09
C ILE A 308 3.95 -4.97 -8.76
N TRP A 309 4.97 -4.10 -8.79
CA TRP A 309 5.63 -3.67 -7.56
C TRP A 309 4.83 -2.66 -6.78
N GLY A 310 4.06 -1.80 -7.46
CA GLY A 310 3.13 -0.88 -6.82
C GLY A 310 2.01 -1.64 -6.09
N SER A 311 1.45 -2.69 -6.70
CA SER A 311 0.40 -3.51 -6.09
C SER A 311 0.94 -4.37 -4.94
N LEU A 312 2.18 -4.86 -5.03
CA LEU A 312 2.83 -5.52 -3.90
C LEU A 312 2.92 -4.59 -2.68
N GLY A 313 3.01 -3.27 -2.89
CA GLY A 313 2.98 -2.28 -1.81
C GLY A 313 1.73 -2.34 -0.93
N PHE A 314 0.58 -2.79 -1.44
CA PHE A 314 -0.63 -2.99 -0.62
C PHE A 314 -0.41 -4.06 0.46
N THR A 315 0.45 -5.06 0.24
CA THR A 315 0.77 -6.05 1.28
C THR A 315 1.49 -5.42 2.49
N ALA A 316 2.25 -4.34 2.27
CA ALA A 316 2.86 -3.54 3.33
C ALA A 316 1.83 -2.62 4.03
N LEU A 317 0.81 -2.15 3.30
CA LEU A 317 -0.32 -1.41 3.88
C LEU A 317 -1.03 -2.27 4.94
N TYR A 318 -1.35 -3.54 4.61
CA TYR A 318 -2.03 -4.50 5.48
C TYR A 318 -1.12 -5.25 6.49
N ARG A 319 0.13 -4.79 6.71
CA ARG A 319 1.10 -5.40 7.66
C ARG A 319 1.31 -6.91 7.46
N GLN A 320 1.26 -7.37 6.22
CA GLN A 320 1.51 -8.79 5.91
C GLN A 320 3.00 -9.11 5.79
N LEU A 321 3.86 -8.09 5.80
CA LEU A 321 5.31 -8.22 5.59
C LEU A 321 6.12 -7.88 6.85
N PRO A 322 7.25 -8.58 7.09
CA PRO A 322 8.20 -8.18 8.13
C PRO A 322 8.95 -6.91 7.71
N THR A 323 9.28 -6.06 8.69
CA THR A 323 9.92 -4.74 8.46
C THR A 323 11.19 -4.81 7.61
N SER A 324 12.02 -5.84 7.76
CA SER A 324 13.24 -6.02 6.96
C SER A 324 12.96 -6.21 5.47
N LEU A 325 11.86 -6.87 5.11
CA LEU A 325 11.49 -7.12 3.72
C LEU A 325 10.95 -5.85 3.05
N GLU A 326 10.24 -5.01 3.81
CA GLU A 326 9.76 -3.71 3.33
C GLU A 326 10.92 -2.82 2.89
N TRP A 327 12.02 -2.76 3.65
CA TRP A 327 13.20 -1.98 3.27
C TRP A 327 13.90 -2.52 2.01
N ILE A 328 13.95 -3.84 1.82
CA ILE A 328 14.54 -4.46 0.63
C ILE A 328 13.65 -4.19 -0.60
N LEU A 329 12.33 -4.33 -0.46
CA LEU A 329 11.40 -4.05 -1.55
C LEU A 329 11.33 -2.55 -1.88
N SER A 330 11.73 -1.68 -0.95
CA SER A 330 11.78 -0.23 -1.17
C SER A 330 12.92 0.21 -2.11
N PHE A 331 13.82 -0.67 -2.56
CA PHE A 331 14.70 -0.41 -3.72
C PHE A 331 13.95 -0.36 -5.06
N LEU A 332 12.66 -0.73 -5.05
CA LEU A 332 11.75 -0.62 -6.17
C LEU A 332 10.85 0.59 -5.94
N SER A 333 11.08 1.65 -6.72
CA SER A 333 10.39 2.92 -6.55
C SER A 333 8.85 2.86 -6.45
N PRO A 334 8.12 2.03 -7.23
CA PRO A 334 6.68 1.88 -7.08
C PRO A 334 6.25 1.32 -5.71
N PHE A 335 7.03 0.39 -5.14
CA PHE A 335 6.78 -0.14 -3.80
C PHE A 335 7.05 0.92 -2.73
N ALA A 336 8.19 1.62 -2.83
CA ALA A 336 8.55 2.69 -1.90
C ALA A 336 7.51 3.83 -1.88
N PHE A 337 6.91 4.14 -3.04
CA PHE A 337 5.82 5.10 -3.13
C PHE A 337 4.56 4.63 -2.41
N THR A 338 4.11 3.40 -2.65
CA THR A 338 2.94 2.83 -1.94
C THR A 338 3.18 2.77 -0.43
N LEU A 339 4.40 2.43 0.00
CA LEU A 339 4.81 2.47 1.41
C LEU A 339 4.76 3.89 1.98
N GLY A 340 5.23 4.89 1.24
CA GLY A 340 5.15 6.30 1.62
C GLY A 340 3.70 6.79 1.76
N MET A 341 2.83 6.42 0.82
CA MET A 341 1.39 6.70 0.90
C MET A 341 0.73 6.00 2.10
N ALA A 342 1.08 4.74 2.37
CA ALA A 342 0.58 4.01 3.54
C ALA A 342 1.00 4.67 4.87
N GLN A 343 2.24 5.17 4.97
CA GLN A 343 2.71 5.90 6.15
C GLN A 343 1.99 7.25 6.32
N LEU A 344 1.77 7.95 5.21
CA LEU A 344 1.06 9.22 5.18
C LEU A 344 -0.39 9.09 5.65
N LEU A 345 -1.06 8.01 5.26
CA LEU A 345 -2.41 7.67 5.72
C LEU A 345 -2.45 7.30 7.20
N ARG A 346 -1.48 6.50 7.68
CA ARG A 346 -1.37 6.17 9.12
C ARG A 346 -1.18 7.40 9.99
N PHE A 347 -0.37 8.36 9.52
CA PHE A 347 -0.17 9.62 10.22
C PHE A 347 -1.45 10.47 10.29
N ASP A 348 -2.29 10.42 9.24
CA ASP A 348 -3.58 11.13 9.23
C ASP A 348 -4.63 10.44 10.12
N TYR A 349 -4.54 9.11 10.28
CA TYR A 349 -5.45 8.32 11.12
C TYR A 349 -5.19 8.47 12.62
N ASP A 350 -3.93 8.39 13.07
CA ASP A 350 -3.53 8.44 14.48
C ASP A 350 -3.57 9.88 15.05
N LEU A 351 -4.76 10.48 15.10
CA LEU A 351 -4.94 11.89 15.41
C LEU A 351 -4.68 12.29 16.88
N ASN A 352 -4.73 11.38 17.86
CA ASN A 352 -4.61 11.75 19.29
C ASN A 352 -4.58 10.56 20.28
N SER A 353 -3.75 9.53 20.06
CA SER A 353 -3.47 8.62 21.18
C SER A 353 -2.58 9.35 22.19
N ASN A 354 -3.12 9.68 23.37
CA ASN A 354 -2.37 10.26 24.50
C ASN A 354 -1.19 9.38 24.97
N THR A 355 -1.06 8.18 24.42
CA THR A 355 0.15 7.35 24.43
C THR A 355 0.96 7.62 23.17
N PHE A 356 1.71 8.73 23.15
CA PHE A 356 2.73 9.01 22.15
C PHE A 356 3.58 7.78 21.80
N PRO A 357 3.56 7.22 20.58
CA PRO A 357 4.82 7.05 19.87
C PRO A 357 5.31 8.47 19.55
N ASN A 358 6.57 8.78 19.80
CA ASN A 358 7.05 10.14 19.57
C ASN A 358 6.70 10.58 18.13
N PRO A 359 6.14 11.80 17.91
CA PRO A 359 5.89 12.33 16.57
C PRO A 359 7.17 12.39 15.70
N SER A 360 8.34 12.26 16.34
CA SER A 360 9.61 12.02 15.65
C SER A 360 9.60 10.73 14.84
N ASP A 361 9.03 9.62 15.31
CA ASP A 361 9.19 8.32 14.68
C ASP A 361 8.44 8.23 13.35
N TYR A 362 7.23 8.79 13.27
CA TYR A 362 6.48 8.87 12.01
C TYR A 362 7.03 9.92 11.04
N SER A 363 7.47 11.07 11.54
CA SER A 363 8.16 12.07 10.72
C SER A 363 9.46 11.51 10.14
N ASN A 364 10.22 10.77 10.95
CA ASN A 364 11.43 10.07 10.54
C ASN A 364 11.14 9.01 9.48
N LEU A 365 10.00 8.30 9.56
CA LEU A 365 9.58 7.32 8.55
C LEU A 365 9.25 7.97 7.20
N ILE A 366 8.50 9.07 7.17
CA ILE A 366 8.20 9.83 5.94
C ILE A 366 9.49 10.41 5.33
N ILE A 367 10.42 10.89 6.17
CA ILE A 367 11.73 11.36 5.72
C ILE A 367 12.54 10.19 5.14
N ALA A 368 12.50 9.02 5.79
CA ALA A 368 13.23 7.84 5.34
C ALA A 368 12.70 7.28 4.01
N THR A 369 11.38 7.28 3.79
CA THR A 369 10.80 6.86 2.50
C THR A 369 11.13 7.85 1.37
N ASN A 370 11.09 9.15 1.64
CA ASN A 370 11.57 10.16 0.69
C ASN A 370 13.07 10.00 0.38
N PHE A 371 13.88 9.73 1.39
CA PHE A 371 15.31 9.43 1.21
C PHE A 371 15.52 8.20 0.34
N MET A 372 14.73 7.14 0.54
CA MET A 372 14.80 5.92 -0.26
C MET A 372 14.43 6.19 -1.73
N LEU A 373 13.38 6.96 -2.00
CA LEU A 373 13.01 7.36 -3.36
C LEU A 373 14.10 8.21 -4.04
N ALA A 374 14.75 9.11 -3.29
CA ALA A 374 15.89 9.88 -3.78
C ALA A 374 17.11 8.98 -4.05
N PHE A 375 17.34 7.98 -3.20
CA PHE A 375 18.38 6.98 -3.40
C PHE A 375 18.12 6.16 -4.68
N ASP A 376 16.89 5.67 -4.88
CA ASP A 376 16.48 4.94 -6.08
C ASP A 376 16.71 5.75 -7.36
N LEU A 377 16.37 7.05 -7.34
CA LEU A 377 16.64 7.97 -8.44
C LEU A 377 18.13 8.00 -8.79
N LEU A 378 18.99 8.21 -7.80
CA LEU A 378 20.45 8.24 -8.01
C LEU A 378 20.98 6.88 -8.45
N PHE A 379 20.47 5.80 -7.86
CA PHE A 379 20.87 4.44 -8.15
C PHE A 379 20.52 4.02 -9.58
N TYR A 380 19.28 4.26 -10.03
CA TYR A 380 18.85 3.97 -11.40
C TYR A 380 19.60 4.83 -12.42
N MET A 381 19.89 6.11 -12.12
CA MET A 381 20.71 6.95 -12.99
C MET A 381 22.15 6.43 -13.09
N ALA A 382 22.76 6.03 -11.97
CA ALA A 382 24.09 5.45 -11.95
C ALA A 382 24.15 4.13 -12.74
N LEU A 383 23.16 3.25 -12.55
CA LEU A 383 23.02 2.02 -13.32
C LEU A 383 22.84 2.28 -14.81
N THR A 384 22.05 3.30 -15.19
CA THR A 384 21.86 3.68 -16.60
C THR A 384 23.19 4.05 -17.25
N ILE A 385 23.98 4.91 -16.59
CA ILE A 385 25.31 5.32 -17.09
C ILE A 385 26.29 4.14 -17.12
N TYR A 386 26.21 3.24 -16.12
CA TYR A 386 27.04 2.05 -16.03
C TYR A 386 26.75 1.03 -17.14
N PHE A 387 25.48 0.65 -17.29
CA PHE A 387 25.05 -0.30 -18.32
C PHE A 387 25.26 0.24 -19.72
N GLU A 388 25.17 1.56 -19.92
CA GLU A 388 25.49 2.14 -21.22
C GLU A 388 26.96 1.91 -21.62
N LYS A 389 27.88 1.93 -20.67
CA LYS A 389 29.31 1.69 -20.96
C LYS A 389 29.62 0.22 -21.21
N ILE A 390 28.83 -0.69 -20.63
CA ILE A 390 29.06 -2.13 -20.72
C ILE A 390 28.34 -2.75 -21.91
N LEU A 391 27.08 -2.36 -22.15
CA LEU A 391 26.32 -2.91 -23.28
C LEU A 391 26.86 -2.32 -24.59
N PRO A 392 27.30 -3.17 -25.53
CA PRO A 392 27.78 -2.71 -26.82
C PRO A 392 26.63 -2.04 -27.58
N ASN A 393 26.80 -0.75 -27.89
CA ASN A 393 25.98 -0.08 -28.90
C ASN A 393 26.44 -0.55 -30.29
N GLU A 394 25.55 -0.45 -31.28
CA GLU A 394 25.79 -0.83 -32.69
C GLU A 394 27.05 -0.20 -33.33
N TYR A 395 27.70 0.78 -32.66
CA TYR A 395 28.87 1.51 -33.15
C TYR A 395 30.06 1.56 -32.16
N GLY A 396 30.12 0.70 -31.13
CA GLY A 396 31.27 0.73 -30.20
C GLY A 396 31.52 -0.56 -29.40
N HIS A 397 32.80 -0.85 -29.14
CA HIS A 397 33.23 -1.93 -28.25
C HIS A 397 32.74 -1.68 -26.81
N GLY A 398 32.02 -2.66 -26.24
CA GLY A 398 31.60 -2.62 -24.84
C GLY A 398 32.79 -2.81 -23.89
N TYR A 399 32.83 -2.03 -22.81
CA TYR A 399 33.85 -2.21 -21.77
C TYR A 399 33.55 -3.46 -20.93
N PRO A 400 34.57 -4.19 -20.45
CA PRO A 400 34.36 -5.35 -19.59
C PRO A 400 33.63 -4.95 -18.29
N PRO A 401 32.76 -5.81 -17.73
CA PRO A 401 31.87 -5.46 -16.62
C PRO A 401 32.60 -4.95 -15.35
N PHE A 402 33.85 -5.35 -15.11
CA PHE A 402 34.66 -4.89 -13.97
C PHE A 402 35.59 -3.71 -14.29
N PHE A 403 35.26 -2.88 -15.28
CA PHE A 403 36.13 -1.79 -15.72
C PHE A 403 36.44 -0.75 -14.62
N PHE A 404 35.54 -0.54 -13.65
CA PHE A 404 35.72 0.37 -12.52
C PHE A 404 36.82 -0.07 -11.53
N LEU A 405 37.17 -1.36 -11.50
CA LEU A 405 38.23 -1.93 -10.66
C LEU A 405 39.62 -1.86 -11.32
N LYS A 406 39.70 -1.54 -12.62
CA LYS A 406 40.99 -1.36 -13.29
C LYS A 406 41.49 0.06 -13.05
N SER A 407 42.57 0.19 -12.28
CA SER A 407 43.32 1.45 -12.05
C SER A 407 43.66 2.21 -13.34
N SER A 408 43.83 1.50 -14.47
CA SER A 408 44.07 2.09 -15.79
C SER A 408 42.95 3.00 -16.30
N PHE A 409 41.71 2.88 -15.82
CA PHE A 409 40.61 3.78 -16.21
C PHE A 409 40.74 5.15 -15.55
N TRP A 410 41.04 5.18 -14.25
CA TRP A 410 41.23 6.43 -13.50
C TRP A 410 42.54 7.15 -13.89
N SER A 411 43.56 6.39 -14.29
CA SER A 411 44.87 6.95 -14.69
C SER A 411 44.89 7.53 -16.11
N ARG A 412 43.95 7.17 -17.00
CA ARG A 412 43.98 7.62 -18.41
C ARG A 412 43.54 9.07 -18.65
N GLN A 413 43.03 9.78 -17.63
CA GLN A 413 42.67 11.20 -17.77
C GLN A 413 43.91 12.10 -18.01
N GLN A 414 45.13 11.61 -17.78
CA GLN A 414 46.36 12.41 -17.91
C GLN A 414 47.19 12.10 -19.16
N LYS A 415 46.82 11.08 -19.95
CA LYS A 415 47.43 10.80 -21.26
C LYS A 415 46.38 10.94 -22.34
N ALA A 416 46.23 12.18 -22.82
CA ALA A 416 45.93 12.40 -24.21
C ALA A 416 47.09 11.83 -25.05
N ASP A 417 47.11 10.51 -25.24
CA ASP A 417 47.96 9.87 -26.25
C ASP A 417 47.13 9.86 -27.54
N ARG A 418 47.49 10.71 -28.49
CA ARG A 418 48.45 10.35 -29.53
C ARG A 418 48.04 9.02 -30.15
N VAL A 419 47.38 9.16 -31.29
CA VAL A 419 47.22 8.15 -32.31
C VAL A 419 48.58 7.48 -32.52
N VAL A 420 48.77 6.33 -31.87
CA VAL A 420 49.84 5.38 -32.19
C VAL A 420 49.22 4.49 -33.26
N LEU A 421 49.56 4.80 -34.52
CA LEU A 421 49.48 3.84 -35.61
C LEU A 421 50.40 2.67 -35.22
N GLU A 422 49.82 1.50 -34.95
CA GLU A 422 50.57 0.25 -34.97
C GLU A 422 50.76 -0.16 -36.42
N GLY A 423 52.03 -0.39 -36.76
CA GLY A 423 52.50 -0.63 -38.11
C GLY A 423 52.10 -2.00 -38.62
N GLU A 424 51.63 -2.00 -39.86
CA GLU A 424 51.67 -3.16 -40.73
C GLU A 424 52.83 -2.91 -41.70
N ILE A 425 53.86 -3.75 -41.57
CA ILE A 425 55.03 -3.79 -42.43
C ILE A 425 54.54 -4.29 -43.79
N ASP A 426 54.64 -3.46 -44.84
CA ASP A 426 55.35 -3.84 -46.06
C ASP A 426 55.50 -2.69 -47.07
N SER A 427 56.72 -2.62 -47.62
CA SER A 427 57.18 -1.93 -48.84
C SER A 427 57.23 -0.38 -48.90
N ASP A 428 58.47 0.14 -48.91
CA ASP A 428 58.88 1.44 -49.49
C ASP A 428 58.26 1.65 -50.90
N PRO A 429 57.85 2.88 -51.29
CA PRO A 429 58.84 3.84 -51.81
C PRO A 429 58.57 5.34 -51.57
N SER A 430 59.67 6.09 -51.58
CA SER A 430 59.87 7.46 -52.10
C SER A 430 58.91 8.61 -51.71
N SER A 431 59.56 9.63 -51.13
CA SER A 431 59.20 11.04 -51.03
C SER A 431 58.34 11.65 -52.15
N ASN A 432 57.48 12.60 -51.72
CA ASN A 432 56.74 13.61 -52.47
C ASN A 432 55.52 13.12 -53.26
N ASP A 433 54.32 13.45 -52.75
CA ASP A 433 53.33 14.33 -53.41
C ASP A 433 51.92 14.08 -52.87
N SER A 434 51.30 15.12 -52.29
CA SER A 434 49.84 15.26 -52.20
C SER A 434 49.46 16.66 -51.69
N PHE A 435 49.76 17.67 -52.50
CA PHE A 435 49.02 18.93 -52.50
C PHE A 435 48.26 19.04 -53.83
N GLU A 436 46.96 19.30 -53.73
CA GLU A 436 46.05 19.50 -54.85
C GLU A 436 46.33 20.88 -55.50
N PRO A 437 46.56 20.96 -56.83
CA PRO A 437 46.86 22.24 -57.48
C PRO A 437 45.59 23.10 -57.60
N VAL A 438 45.69 24.37 -57.20
CA VAL A 438 44.64 25.39 -57.34
C VAL A 438 44.50 25.79 -58.81
N SER A 439 43.26 25.86 -59.31
CA SER A 439 42.89 26.23 -60.69
C SER A 439 43.24 27.69 -61.05
N PRO A 440 43.79 27.96 -62.25
CA PRO A 440 44.33 29.28 -62.64
C PRO A 440 43.28 30.32 -63.08
N GLU A 441 42.02 30.23 -62.63
CA GLU A 441 40.97 31.20 -63.01
C GLU A 441 40.85 32.43 -62.08
N PHE A 442 41.75 32.58 -61.12
CA PHE A 442 41.83 33.74 -60.24
C PHE A 442 43.26 34.30 -60.21
N HIS A 443 43.64 35.04 -61.24
CA HIS A 443 44.76 35.99 -61.19
C HIS A 443 44.33 37.37 -61.69
#